data_AF-A0A2N4XKB0-F1
#
_entry.id   AF-A0A2N4XKB0-F1
#
_cell.length_a   1.000
_cell.length_b   1.000
_cell.length_c   1.000
_cell.angle_alpha   90.00
_cell.angle_beta   90.00
_cell.angle_gamma   90.00
#
_symmetry.space_group_name_H-M   'P 1'
#
loop_
_entity.id
_entity.type
_entity.pdbx_description
1 polymer ?
#
loop_
_entity_poly.entity_id
_entity_poly.type
_entity_poly.pdbx_seq_one_letter_code
_entity_poly.pdbx_strand_id
1 'polypeptide(L)'
;MQTIYTDTSNAAQRARLLDRLRTGPVSTFEARKNLEIMHPAGRIKELKDQGHKIEKLWVQEETETGVLHRIALYVLTGGEA
;
A
#
# COMPACT_ATOMS: atom_id res chain seq x y z
N MET A 1 8.61 12.49 12.91
CA MET A 1 8.64 13.42 11.75
C MET A 1 7.86 12.75 10.63
N GLN A 2 6.88 13.43 10.03
CA GLN A 2 6.14 12.88 8.90
C GLN A 2 7.02 13.00 7.65
N THR A 3 7.28 11.89 6.96
CA THR A 3 8.06 11.89 5.72
C THR A 3 7.27 12.64 4.65
N ILE A 4 7.83 13.72 4.11
CA ILE A 4 7.22 14.45 3.00
C ILE A 4 7.71 13.86 1.69
N TYR A 5 6.78 13.35 0.89
CA TYR A 5 7.07 12.85 -0.46
C TYR A 5 6.72 13.92 -1.49
N THR A 6 7.73 14.42 -2.21
CA THR A 6 7.54 15.41 -3.27
C THR A 6 7.39 14.77 -4.66
N ASP A 7 7.94 13.56 -4.86
CA ASP A 7 7.78 12.80 -6.10
C ASP A 7 6.53 11.91 -6.06
N THR A 8 5.56 12.27 -6.89
CA THR A 8 4.26 11.58 -7.06
C THR A 8 4.22 10.68 -8.30
N SER A 9 5.34 10.46 -8.99
CA SER A 9 5.41 9.54 -10.13
C SER A 9 4.98 8.13 -9.74
N ASN A 10 4.42 7.39 -10.70
CA ASN A 10 3.99 6.00 -10.46
C ASN A 10 5.16 5.12 -10.00
N ALA A 11 6.38 5.36 -10.51
CA ALA A 11 7.58 4.64 -10.12
C ALA A 11 7.96 4.89 -8.66
N ALA A 12 7.96 6.15 -8.22
CA ALA A 12 8.27 6.50 -6.83
C ALA A 12 7.20 5.96 -5.86
N GLN A 13 5.92 6.03 -6.23
CA GLN A 13 4.83 5.42 -5.45
C GLN A 13 4.99 3.90 -5.30
N ARG A 14 5.31 3.18 -6.39
CA ARG A 14 5.57 1.73 -6.33
C ARG A 14 6.75 1.40 -5.44
N ALA A 15 7.86 2.14 -5.57
CA ALA A 15 9.05 1.91 -4.78
C ALA A 15 8.76 2.06 -3.28
N ARG A 16 8.06 3.13 -2.88
CA ARG A 16 7.64 3.34 -1.48
C ARG A 16 6.70 2.25 -0.97
N LEU A 17 5.73 1.85 -1.79
CA LEU A 17 4.78 0.81 -1.42
C LEU A 17 5.47 -0.54 -1.24
N LEU A 18 6.38 -0.90 -2.14
CA LEU A 18 7.14 -2.15 -2.06
C LEU A 18 8.06 -2.15 -0.85
N ASP A 19 8.77 -1.05 -0.59
CA ASP A 19 9.65 -0.91 0.57
C ASP A 19 8.86 -1.08 1.88
N ARG A 20 7.69 -0.43 1.98
CA ARG A 20 6.82 -0.60 3.13
C ARG A 20 6.24 -2.02 3.23
N LEU A 21 5.87 -2.65 2.12
CA LEU A 21 5.37 -4.03 2.11
C LEU A 21 6.41 -5.06 2.56
N ARG A 22 7.70 -4.80 2.33
CA ARG A 22 8.80 -5.64 2.83
C ARG A 22 8.93 -5.61 4.35
N THR A 23 8.51 -4.52 5.00
CA THR A 23 8.51 -4.42 6.47
C THR A 23 7.25 -5.00 7.10
N GLY A 24 6.19 -5.22 6.32
CA GLY A 24 4.98 -5.88 6.77
C GLY A 24 3.74 -5.49 5.96
N PRO A 25 2.55 -5.99 6.32
CA PRO A 25 1.30 -5.69 5.63
C PRO A 25 1.00 -4.17 5.57
N VAL A 26 0.32 -3.75 4.51
CA VAL A 26 -0.07 -2.35 4.27
C VAL A 26 -1.54 -2.27 3.92
N SER A 27 -2.29 -1.47 4.66
CA SER A 27 -3.70 -1.24 4.34
C SER A 27 -3.89 -0.14 3.30
N THR A 28 -5.08 -0.09 2.70
CA THR A 28 -5.42 1.00 1.77
C THR A 28 -5.38 2.36 2.46
N PHE A 29 -5.73 2.42 3.75
CA PHE A 29 -5.68 3.66 4.54
C PHE A 29 -4.24 4.06 4.81
N GLU A 30 -3.39 3.13 5.25
CA GLU A 30 -1.97 3.41 5.45
C GLU A 30 -1.29 3.86 4.15
N ALA A 31 -1.57 3.19 3.02
CA ALA A 31 -1.01 3.59 1.74
C ALA A 31 -1.41 5.01 1.33
N ARG A 32 -2.63 5.44 1.64
CA ARG A 32 -3.11 6.81 1.35
C ARG A 32 -2.50 7.83 2.32
N LYS A 33 -2.54 7.56 3.62
CA LYS A 33 -2.18 8.52 4.69
C LYS A 33 -0.68 8.63 4.94
N ASN A 34 0.05 7.53 4.78
CA ASN A 34 1.45 7.43 5.18
C ASN A 34 2.41 7.35 3.99
N LEU A 35 1.94 6.93 2.81
CA LEU A 35 2.78 6.75 1.61
C LEU A 35 2.44 7.72 0.45
N GLU A 36 1.43 8.59 0.64
CA GLU A 36 0.92 9.52 -0.37
C GLU A 36 0.51 8.83 -1.68
N ILE A 37 -0.17 7.67 -1.57
CA ILE A 37 -0.65 6.89 -2.73
C ILE A 37 -2.16 6.97 -2.81
N MET A 38 -2.68 7.81 -3.71
CA MET A 38 -4.12 8.02 -3.88
C MET A 38 -4.83 6.85 -4.58
N HIS A 39 -4.10 6.01 -5.31
CA HIS A 39 -4.64 4.81 -5.96
C HIS A 39 -3.84 3.54 -5.60
N PRO A 40 -3.93 3.04 -4.36
CA PRO A 40 -3.13 1.89 -3.90
C PRO A 40 -3.36 0.63 -4.72
N ALA A 41 -4.62 0.31 -5.07
CA ALA A 41 -4.95 -0.86 -5.86
C ALA A 41 -4.25 -0.89 -7.23
N GLY A 42 -4.11 0.27 -7.88
CA GLY A 42 -3.36 0.41 -9.14
C GLY A 42 -1.87 0.11 -8.94
N ARG A 43 -1.25 0.65 -7.89
CA ARG A 43 0.17 0.39 -7.58
C ARG A 43 0.43 -1.07 -7.22
N ILE A 44 -0.48 -1.71 -6.47
CA ILE A 44 -0.41 -3.15 -6.18
C ILE A 44 -0.51 -3.98 -7.46
N LYS A 45 -1.43 -3.62 -8.38
CA LYS A 45 -1.53 -4.30 -9.68
C LYS A 45 -0.21 -4.20 -10.44
N GLU A 46 0.37 -3.01 -10.55
CA GLU A 46 1.64 -2.82 -11.26
C GLU A 46 2.78 -3.62 -10.61
N LEU A 47 2.86 -3.68 -9.28
CA LEU A 47 3.86 -4.51 -8.59
C LEU A 47 3.66 -6.00 -8.86
N LYS A 48 2.41 -6.49 -8.94
CA LYS A 48 2.13 -7.87 -9.35
C LYS A 48 2.55 -8.14 -10.78
N ASP A 49 2.28 -7.19 -11.68
CA ASP A 49 2.70 -7.28 -13.08
C ASP A 49 4.24 -7.30 -13.21
N GLN A 50 4.97 -6.74 -12.24
CA GLN A 50 6.43 -6.82 -12.10
C GLN A 50 6.94 -8.14 -11.46
N GLY A 51 6.04 -9.06 -11.09
CA GLY A 51 6.41 -10.38 -10.54
C GLY A 51 6.34 -10.50 -9.02
N HIS A 52 5.97 -9.44 -8.29
CA HIS A 52 5.80 -9.52 -6.84
C HIS A 52 4.52 -10.30 -6.46
N LYS A 53 4.65 -11.26 -5.55
CA LYS A 53 3.52 -12.02 -5.03
C LYS A 53 2.90 -11.26 -3.86
N ILE A 54 1.75 -10.64 -4.11
CA ILE A 54 1.03 -9.86 -3.11
C ILE A 54 -0.38 -10.43 -2.91
N GLU A 55 -0.70 -10.84 -1.69
CA GLU A 55 -2.04 -11.26 -1.32
C GLU A 55 -2.88 -10.07 -0.83
N LYS A 56 -4.20 -10.20 -0.97
CA LYS A 56 -5.15 -9.21 -0.50
C LYS A 56 -6.07 -9.86 0.53
N LEU A 57 -5.95 -9.43 1.77
CA LEU A 57 -6.84 -9.77 2.87
C LEU A 57 -7.82 -8.63 3.12
N TRP A 58 -8.83 -8.91 3.94
CA TRP A 58 -9.81 -7.91 4.37
C TRP A 58 -9.75 -7.72 5.87
N VAL A 59 -9.69 -6.45 6.30
CA VAL A 59 -9.70 -6.05 7.70
C VAL A 59 -10.81 -5.04 7.95
N GLN A 60 -11.24 -4.89 9.19
CA GLN A 60 -12.09 -3.78 9.62
C GLN A 60 -11.16 -2.68 10.14
N GLU A 61 -11.23 -1.49 9.56
CA GLU A 61 -10.51 -0.31 10.05
C GLU A 61 -11.49 0.84 10.24
N GLU A 62 -11.23 1.63 11.28
CA GLU A 62 -12.02 2.81 11.63
C GLU A 62 -11.55 4.03 10.84
N THR A 63 -12.48 4.83 10.35
CA THR A 63 -12.19 6.16 9.81
C THR A 63 -12.04 7.19 10.92
N GLU A 64 -11.58 8.40 10.59
CA GLU A 64 -11.49 9.51 11.54
C GLU A 64 -12.85 9.92 12.15
N THR A 65 -13.96 9.51 11.52
CA THR A 65 -15.32 9.76 12.03
C THR A 65 -15.83 8.62 12.92
N GLY A 66 -15.01 7.62 13.26
CA GLY A 66 -15.40 6.50 14.10
C GLY A 66 -16.19 5.39 13.39
N VAL A 67 -16.25 5.40 12.05
CA VAL A 67 -17.02 4.42 11.28
C VAL A 67 -16.10 3.29 10.82
N LEU A 68 -16.49 2.05 11.11
CA LEU A 68 -15.77 0.86 10.64
C LEU A 68 -16.07 0.58 9.18
N HIS A 69 -15.01 0.37 8.40
CA HIS A 69 -15.09 -0.05 7.01
C HIS A 69 -14.28 -1.31 6.78
N ARG A 70 -14.74 -2.13 5.84
CA ARG A 70 -13.97 -3.26 5.34
C ARG A 70 -12.91 -2.77 4.35
N ILE A 71 -11.65 -2.77 4.78
CA ILE A 71 -10.51 -2.23 4.03
C ILE A 71 -9.60 -3.36 3.55
N ALA A 72 -8.99 -3.18 2.37
CA ALA A 72 -8.02 -4.12 1.83
C ALA A 72 -6.68 -3.98 2.57
N LEU A 73 -6.14 -5.11 3.01
CA LEU A 73 -4.81 -5.27 3.58
C LEU A 73 -3.95 -6.06 2.59
N TYR A 74 -2.86 -5.46 2.11
CA TYR A 74 -1.95 -6.07 1.17
C TYR A 74 -0.77 -6.69 1.90
N VAL A 75 -0.43 -7.93 1.56
CA VAL A 75 0.65 -8.70 2.19
C VAL A 75 1.61 -9.18 1.11
N LEU A 76 2.89 -8.84 1.22
CA LEU A 76 3.92 -9.41 0.36
C LEU A 76 4.24 -10.83 0.83
N THR A 77 4.05 -11.81 -0.06
CA THR A 77 4.25 -13.24 0.24
C THR A 77 5.41 -13.87 -0.53
N GLY A 78 6.08 -13.10 -1.39
CA GLY A 78 7.28 -13.51 -2.10
C GLY A 78 7.46 -12.77 -3.43
N GLY A 79 8.42 -13.22 -4.23
CA GLY A 79 8.82 -12.52 -5.44
C GLY A 79 9.71 -11.33 -5.07
N GLU A 80 11.00 -11.60 -4.92
CA GLU A 80 12.02 -10.57 -4.87
C GLU A 80 12.56 -10.40 -6.30
N ALA A 81 12.60 -9.16 -6.76
CA ALA A 81 13.44 -8.77 -7.89
C ALA A 81 14.82 -8.38 -7.35
#